data_AF-A0A956P6J7-F1
#
_entry.id   AF-A0A956P6J7-F1
#
_cell.length_a   1.000
_cell.length_b   1.000
_cell.length_c   1.000
_cell.angle_alpha   90.00
_cell.angle_beta   90.00
_cell.angle_gamma   90.00
#
_symmetry.space_group_name_H-M   'P 1'
#
loop_
_entity.id
_entity.type
_entity.pdbx_description
1 polymer ?
#
loop_
_entity_poly.entity_id
_entity_poly.type
_entity_poly.pdbx_seq_one_letter_code
_entity_poly.pdbx_strand_id
1 'polypeptide(L)'
;VEVMGRDAGYIALEVGLGGGAEEILVPEHPFEIDELCHKIDRSMSRGKKSFLVVVAEAEQMGRSVDIGKQIKEKIGVEFRICILGHIQRGGSPSARDRSLASRLGAGAVDALLKGHTGVMVGERAGKVVEVPLREAWEGEKALDEDLIRLIETLSY
;
A
#
# COMPACT_ATOMS: atom_id res chain seq x y z
N VAL A 1 -11.02 3.54 3.24
CA VAL A 1 -10.28 2.90 4.35
C VAL A 1 -8.87 3.44 4.32
N GLU A 2 -8.41 4.07 5.41
CA GLU A 2 -7.07 4.63 5.50
C GLU A 2 -6.10 3.60 6.08
N VAL A 3 -5.02 3.34 5.35
CA VAL A 3 -3.96 2.40 5.71
C VAL A 3 -2.64 3.12 5.96
N MET A 4 -1.75 2.49 6.72
CA MET A 4 -0.41 3.04 6.93
C MET A 4 0.41 2.96 5.63
N GLY A 5 1.52 3.67 5.59
CA GLY A 5 2.41 3.70 4.42
C GLY A 5 3.43 4.83 4.45
N ARG A 6 3.28 5.78 5.38
CA ARG A 6 4.05 7.02 5.43
C ARG A 6 4.03 7.73 4.08
N ASP A 7 5.10 7.62 3.31
CA ASP A 7 5.34 8.25 2.02
C ASP A 7 5.24 7.26 0.85
N ALA A 8 4.91 5.99 1.10
CA ALA A 8 4.80 4.94 0.10
C ALA A 8 3.43 4.24 0.07
N GLY A 9 2.96 3.90 -1.14
CA GLY A 9 1.67 3.30 -1.41
C GLY A 9 1.60 1.76 -1.31
N TYR A 10 2.67 1.05 -0.94
CA TYR A 10 2.70 -0.42 -1.06
C TYR A 10 1.63 -1.15 -0.24
N ILE A 11 1.33 -0.67 0.97
CA ILE A 11 0.28 -1.28 1.80
C ILE A 11 -1.08 -1.05 1.15
N ALA A 12 -1.34 0.16 0.64
CA ALA A 12 -2.60 0.48 -0.05
C ALA A 12 -2.77 -0.35 -1.33
N LEU A 13 -1.70 -0.59 -2.08
CA LEU A 13 -1.71 -1.46 -3.26
C LEU A 13 -2.08 -2.91 -2.90
N GLU A 14 -1.36 -3.52 -1.96
CA GLU A 14 -1.58 -4.91 -1.56
C GLU A 14 -2.95 -5.11 -0.89
N VAL A 15 -3.37 -4.16 -0.03
CA VAL A 15 -4.70 -4.16 0.59
C VAL A 15 -5.80 -3.92 -0.46
N GLY A 16 -5.55 -3.04 -1.42
CA GLY A 16 -6.49 -2.76 -2.50
C GLY A 16 -6.74 -4.00 -3.36
N LEU A 17 -5.67 -4.66 -3.78
CA LEU A 17 -5.76 -5.91 -4.55
C LEU A 17 -6.39 -7.04 -3.74
N GLY A 18 -5.88 -7.33 -2.54
CA GLY A 18 -6.36 -8.42 -1.70
C GLY A 18 -7.76 -8.20 -1.13
N GLY A 19 -8.15 -6.94 -0.92
CA GLY A 19 -9.45 -6.52 -0.39
C GLY A 19 -10.52 -6.25 -1.46
N GLY A 20 -10.16 -6.31 -2.75
CA GLY A 20 -11.08 -6.01 -3.84
C GLY A 20 -11.54 -4.56 -3.86
N ALA A 21 -10.61 -3.62 -3.62
CA ALA A 21 -10.92 -2.20 -3.67
C ALA A 21 -11.18 -1.75 -5.11
N GLU A 22 -12.22 -0.95 -5.31
CA GLU A 22 -12.48 -0.33 -6.60
C GLU A 22 -11.46 0.75 -6.96
N GLU A 23 -10.86 1.40 -5.96
CA GLU A 23 -9.85 2.43 -6.15
C GLU A 23 -8.81 2.43 -5.03
N ILE A 24 -7.56 2.75 -5.39
CA ILE A 24 -6.49 3.03 -4.43
C ILE A 24 -5.98 4.46 -4.61
N LEU A 25 -5.78 5.17 -3.51
CA LEU A 25 -5.17 6.50 -3.50
C LEU A 25 -3.80 6.39 -2.84
N VAL A 26 -2.75 6.64 -3.63
CA VAL A 26 -1.35 6.42 -3.24
C VAL A 26 -0.48 7.62 -3.60
N PRO A 27 0.55 7.92 -2.79
CA PRO A 27 1.40 9.10 -3.00
C PRO A 27 2.11 9.13 -4.37
N GLU A 28 2.35 7.97 -4.97
CA GLU A 28 3.00 7.82 -6.26
C GLU A 28 2.10 8.18 -7.45
N HIS A 29 0.77 8.21 -7.25
CA HIS A 29 -0.21 8.50 -8.29
C HIS A 29 -1.19 9.59 -7.82
N PRO A 30 -1.02 10.85 -8.27
CA PRO A 30 -1.97 11.92 -8.00
C PRO A 30 -3.37 11.53 -8.48
N PHE A 31 -4.40 12.00 -7.77
CA PHE A 31 -5.79 11.74 -8.09
C PHE A 31 -6.60 13.03 -8.05
N GLU A 32 -7.68 13.05 -8.83
CA GLU A 32 -8.65 14.14 -8.83
C GLU A 32 -9.97 13.66 -8.24
N ILE A 33 -10.56 14.48 -7.36
CA ILE A 33 -11.81 14.14 -6.68
C ILE A 33 -12.96 13.95 -7.67
N ASP A 34 -12.99 14.73 -8.76
CA ASP A 34 -14.03 14.61 -9.78
C ASP A 34 -13.95 13.28 -10.53
N GLU A 35 -12.74 12.81 -10.84
CA GLU A 35 -12.55 11.49 -11.45
C GLU A 35 -12.99 10.36 -10.51
N LEU A 36 -12.64 10.46 -9.23
CA LEU A 36 -13.10 9.52 -8.21
C LEU A 36 -14.63 9.50 -8.09
N CYS A 37 -15.28 10.67 -8.10
CA CYS A 37 -16.74 10.78 -8.09
C CYS A 37 -17.37 10.10 -9.31
N HIS A 38 -16.79 10.29 -10.50
CA HIS A 38 -17.24 9.64 -11.73
C HIS A 38 -17.10 8.11 -11.67
N LYS A 39 -16.00 7.59 -11.11
CA LYS A 39 -15.81 6.15 -10.91
C LYS A 39 -16.85 5.57 -9.95
N ILE A 40 -17.15 6.27 -8.86
CA ILE A 40 -18.18 5.86 -7.88
C ILE A 40 -19.57 5.82 -8.53
N ASP A 41 -19.98 6.88 -9.21
CA ASP A 41 -21.31 6.98 -9.84
C ASP A 41 -21.49 5.93 -10.95
N ARG A 42 -20.46 5.71 -11.78
CA ARG A 42 -20.46 4.63 -12.79
C ARG A 42 -20.60 3.24 -12.16
N SER A 43 -19.92 2.99 -11.05
CA SER A 43 -19.99 1.72 -10.35
C SER A 43 -21.38 1.48 -9.76
N MET A 44 -21.96 2.49 -9.12
CA MET A 44 -23.31 2.41 -8.55
C MET A 44 -24.41 2.26 -9.62
N SER A 45 -24.32 2.98 -10.73
CA SER A 45 -25.28 2.87 -11.85
C SER A 45 -25.26 1.48 -12.51
N ARG A 46 -24.16 0.73 -12.40
CA ARG A 46 -24.04 -0.68 -12.81
C ARG A 46 -24.61 -1.67 -11.77
N GLY A 47 -25.16 -1.19 -10.66
CA GLY A 47 -25.81 -1.99 -9.63
C GLY A 47 -24.89 -2.49 -8.51
N LYS A 48 -23.62 -2.04 -8.45
CA LYS A 48 -22.76 -2.32 -7.29
C LYS A 48 -23.34 -1.63 -6.04
N LYS A 49 -23.37 -2.36 -4.92
CA LYS A 49 -23.97 -1.89 -3.66
C LYS A 49 -23.00 -1.11 -2.77
N SER A 50 -21.71 -1.20 -3.06
CA SER A 50 -20.63 -0.57 -2.30
C SER A 50 -19.49 -0.19 -3.25
N PHE A 51 -18.70 0.79 -2.82
CA PHE A 51 -17.47 1.20 -3.47
C PHE A 51 -16.40 1.34 -2.40
N LEU A 52 -15.34 0.54 -2.48
CA LEU A 52 -14.22 0.53 -1.54
C LEU A 52 -13.07 1.35 -2.11
N VAL A 53 -12.75 2.45 -1.43
CA VAL A 53 -11.53 3.23 -1.67
C VAL A 53 -10.52 2.92 -0.57
N VAL A 54 -9.31 2.51 -0.93
CA VAL A 54 -8.18 2.37 0.00
C VAL A 54 -7.26 3.57 -0.15
N VAL A 55 -6.91 4.23 0.96
CA VAL A 55 -6.17 5.50 0.96
C VAL A 55 -4.90 5.32 1.80
N ALA A 56 -3.74 5.61 1.23
CA ALA A 56 -2.48 5.66 1.98
C ALA A 56 -2.44 6.90 2.90
N GLU A 57 -1.86 6.77 4.10
CA GLU A 57 -1.78 7.86 5.11
C GLU A 57 -0.87 9.05 4.71
N ALA A 58 -0.30 9.05 3.50
CA ALA A 58 0.64 10.06 3.06
C ALA A 58 0.04 11.47 3.11
N GLU A 59 0.81 12.44 3.62
CA GLU A 59 0.34 13.82 3.83
C GLU A 59 -0.24 14.43 2.55
N GLN A 60 0.38 14.16 1.40
CA GLN A 60 -0.05 14.61 0.08
C GLN A 60 -1.39 14.04 -0.40
N MET A 61 -1.89 12.95 0.19
CA MET A 61 -3.24 12.44 -0.10
C MET A 61 -4.33 13.28 0.59
N GLY A 62 -3.97 14.08 1.59
CA GLY A 62 -4.92 14.75 2.46
C GLY A 62 -5.61 13.78 3.42
N ARG A 63 -6.52 14.31 4.24
CA ARG A 63 -7.22 13.51 5.25
C ARG A 63 -8.36 12.75 4.59
N SER A 64 -8.47 11.44 4.85
CA SER A 64 -9.58 10.63 4.33
C SER A 64 -10.97 11.19 4.64
N VAL A 65 -11.10 11.91 5.78
CA VAL A 65 -12.33 12.60 6.19
C VAL A 65 -12.72 13.71 5.22
N ASP A 66 -11.76 14.47 4.73
CA ASP A 66 -12.01 15.58 3.84
C ASP A 66 -12.32 15.08 2.42
N ILE A 67 -11.64 14.03 1.96
CA ILE A 67 -11.97 13.31 0.71
C ILE A 67 -13.44 12.83 0.75
N GLY A 68 -13.85 12.16 1.83
CA GLY A 68 -15.22 11.67 1.97
C GLY A 68 -16.27 12.79 1.94
N LYS A 69 -16.00 13.92 2.61
CA LYS A 69 -16.87 15.11 2.56
C LYS A 69 -17.00 15.67 1.15
N GLN A 70 -15.90 15.82 0.44
CA GLN A 70 -15.90 16.35 -0.93
C GLN A 70 -16.71 15.44 -1.88
N ILE A 71 -16.59 14.11 -1.73
CA ILE A 71 -17.41 13.15 -2.47
C ILE A 71 -18.89 13.33 -2.15
N LYS A 72 -19.25 13.42 -0.86
CA LYS A 72 -20.64 13.62 -0.43
C LYS A 72 -21.24 14.93 -0.96
N GLU A 73 -20.47 16.01 -0.96
CA GLU A 73 -20.89 17.31 -1.49
C GLU A 73 -21.14 17.27 -3.00
N LYS A 74 -20.34 16.50 -3.76
CA LYS A 74 -20.45 16.41 -5.22
C LYS A 74 -21.53 15.46 -5.72
N ILE A 75 -21.66 14.27 -5.12
CA ILE A 75 -22.55 13.20 -5.64
C ILE A 75 -23.58 12.70 -4.62
N GLY A 76 -23.62 13.27 -3.40
CA GLY A 76 -24.67 12.97 -2.42
C GLY A 76 -24.62 11.58 -1.80
N VAL A 77 -23.56 10.80 -2.06
CA VAL A 77 -23.43 9.44 -1.52
C VAL A 77 -23.04 9.46 -0.04
N GLU A 78 -23.63 8.56 0.74
CA GLU A 78 -23.18 8.32 2.11
C GLU A 78 -21.88 7.54 2.11
N PHE A 79 -20.95 7.92 2.98
CA PHE A 79 -19.65 7.26 3.10
C PHE A 79 -19.38 6.84 4.54
N ARG A 80 -18.52 5.83 4.69
CA ARG A 80 -17.98 5.40 5.99
C ARG A 80 -16.47 5.42 5.92
N ILE A 81 -15.86 5.95 6.97
CA ILE A 81 -14.41 6.01 7.08
C ILE A 81 -13.97 5.05 8.16
N CYS A 82 -12.99 4.24 7.83
CA CYS A 82 -12.24 3.43 8.76
C CYS A 82 -10.78 3.86 8.65
N ILE A 83 -10.25 4.43 9.72
CA ILE A 83 -8.82 4.76 9.87
C ILE A 83 -8.24 3.65 10.75
N LEU A 84 -7.43 2.79 10.16
CA LEU A 84 -6.88 1.64 10.87
C LEU A 84 -5.79 2.07 11.86
N GLY A 85 -4.92 3.00 11.45
CA GLY A 85 -3.82 3.50 12.27
C GLY A 85 -2.90 2.38 12.79
N HIS A 86 -2.45 2.52 14.04
CA HIS A 86 -1.42 1.69 14.66
C HIS A 86 -1.75 0.21 14.84
N ILE A 87 -3.02 -0.21 14.65
CA ILE A 87 -3.38 -1.63 14.70
C ILE A 87 -2.58 -2.46 13.67
N GLN A 88 -2.20 -1.83 12.55
CA GLN A 88 -1.38 -2.44 11.49
C GLN A 88 0.05 -2.75 11.89
N ARG A 89 0.55 -2.18 13.00
CA ARG A 89 1.90 -2.45 13.54
C ARG A 89 1.91 -3.54 14.62
N GLY A 90 0.74 -4.00 15.04
CA GLY A 90 0.56 -5.02 16.06
C GLY A 90 0.08 -6.35 15.47
N GLY A 91 -0.08 -7.35 16.34
CA GLY A 91 -0.53 -8.70 15.96
C GLY A 91 0.62 -9.70 15.83
N SER A 92 0.26 -10.99 15.80
CA SER A 92 1.25 -12.05 15.59
C SER A 92 1.69 -12.07 14.11
N PRO A 93 3.00 -12.16 13.82
CA PRO A 93 3.50 -12.16 12.44
C PRO A 93 2.95 -13.34 11.65
N SER A 94 2.80 -13.17 10.33
CA SER A 94 2.38 -14.26 9.45
C SER A 94 3.47 -15.34 9.31
N ALA A 95 3.13 -16.48 8.69
CA ALA A 95 4.13 -17.50 8.37
C ALA A 95 5.23 -16.96 7.44
N ARG A 96 4.87 -16.08 6.49
CA ARG A 96 5.81 -15.44 5.58
C ARG A 96 6.77 -14.51 6.34
N ASP A 97 6.23 -13.67 7.23
CA ASP A 97 7.05 -12.73 8.02
C ASP A 97 8.03 -13.47 8.93
N ARG A 98 7.57 -14.55 9.60
CA ARG A 98 8.44 -15.38 10.43
C ARG A 98 9.56 -16.04 9.62
N SER A 99 9.21 -16.64 8.48
CA SER A 99 10.18 -17.28 7.59
C SER A 99 11.21 -16.27 7.07
N LEU A 100 10.75 -15.11 6.60
CA LEU A 100 11.62 -14.03 6.13
C LEU A 100 12.54 -13.54 7.25
N ALA A 101 12.00 -13.22 8.43
CA ALA A 101 12.79 -12.76 9.57
C ALA A 101 13.87 -13.76 9.98
N SER A 102 13.55 -15.06 10.03
CA SER A 102 14.54 -16.10 10.33
C SER A 102 15.65 -16.17 9.28
N ARG A 103 15.30 -16.08 7.98
CA ARG A 103 16.28 -16.13 6.88
C ARG A 103 17.18 -14.90 6.86
N LEU A 104 16.62 -13.70 7.06
CA LEU A 104 17.39 -12.46 7.13
C LEU A 104 18.29 -12.42 8.36
N GLY A 105 17.80 -12.90 9.52
CA GLY A 105 18.60 -13.00 10.74
C GLY A 105 19.79 -13.94 10.58
N ALA A 106 19.59 -15.12 9.98
CA ALA A 106 20.68 -16.03 9.65
C ALA A 106 21.67 -15.41 8.65
N GLY A 107 21.17 -14.78 7.58
CA GLY A 107 22.01 -14.09 6.59
C GLY A 107 22.86 -12.97 7.18
N ALA A 108 22.34 -12.24 8.18
CA ALA A 108 23.09 -11.20 8.88
C ALA A 108 24.26 -11.78 9.70
N VAL A 109 24.04 -12.91 10.39
CA VAL A 109 25.11 -13.61 11.11
C VAL A 109 26.16 -14.14 10.14
N ASP A 110 25.74 -14.73 9.02
CA ASP A 110 26.66 -15.23 7.98
C ASP A 110 27.53 -14.11 7.38
N ALA A 111 26.96 -12.92 7.14
CA ALA A 111 27.71 -11.76 6.65
C ALA A 111 28.79 -11.32 7.66
N LEU A 112 28.44 -11.28 8.95
CA LEU A 112 29.38 -10.95 10.02
C LEU A 112 30.53 -11.96 10.13
N LEU A 113 30.23 -13.26 10.04
CA LEU A 113 31.24 -14.33 10.08
C LEU A 113 32.21 -14.29 8.89
N LYS A 114 31.75 -13.82 7.73
CA LYS A 114 32.59 -13.58 6.54
C LYS A 114 33.38 -12.28 6.62
N GLY A 115 33.20 -11.48 7.67
CA GLY A 115 33.86 -10.19 7.85
C GLY A 115 33.26 -9.07 6.98
N HIS A 116 32.09 -9.28 6.40
CA HIS A 116 31.40 -8.24 5.63
C HIS A 116 30.80 -7.20 6.57
N THR A 117 31.06 -5.93 6.31
CA THR A 117 30.55 -4.80 7.12
C THR A 117 29.93 -3.74 6.21
N GLY A 118 29.06 -2.89 6.77
CA GLY A 118 28.40 -1.84 5.99
C GLY A 118 27.39 -2.35 4.96
N VAL A 119 26.81 -3.53 5.18
CA VAL A 119 25.79 -4.13 4.31
C VAL A 119 24.45 -4.28 5.04
N MET A 120 23.36 -4.17 4.29
CA MET A 120 22.01 -4.56 4.69
C MET A 120 21.69 -5.93 4.11
N VAL A 121 21.13 -6.82 4.92
CA VAL A 121 20.60 -8.10 4.44
C VAL A 121 19.13 -7.93 4.05
N GLY A 122 18.79 -8.35 2.84
CA GLY A 122 17.43 -8.25 2.30
C GLY A 122 17.04 -9.49 1.50
N GLU A 123 15.85 -9.45 0.92
CA GLU A 123 15.38 -10.48 -0.03
C GLU A 123 15.21 -9.87 -1.42
N ARG A 124 15.75 -10.55 -2.44
CA ARG A 124 15.52 -10.23 -3.85
C ARG A 124 15.21 -11.51 -4.61
N ALA A 125 14.06 -11.53 -5.31
CA ALA A 125 13.58 -12.71 -6.04
C ALA A 125 13.60 -14.01 -5.21
N GLY A 126 13.17 -13.91 -3.95
CA GLY A 126 13.11 -15.04 -3.01
C GLY A 126 14.45 -15.51 -2.47
N LYS A 127 15.57 -14.81 -2.74
CA LYS A 127 16.90 -15.14 -2.24
C LYS A 127 17.37 -14.08 -1.24
N VAL A 128 18.05 -14.54 -0.19
CA VAL A 128 18.74 -13.65 0.76
C VAL A 128 19.94 -13.04 0.05
N VAL A 129 20.05 -11.72 0.09
CA VAL A 129 21.12 -10.95 -0.55
C VAL A 129 21.72 -9.95 0.43
N GLU A 130 22.98 -9.60 0.21
CA GLU A 130 23.68 -8.51 0.89
C GLU A 130 23.72 -7.31 -0.06
N VAL A 131 23.34 -6.14 0.43
CA VAL A 131 23.33 -4.88 -0.34
C VAL A 131 24.15 -3.86 0.44
N PRO A 132 25.07 -3.10 -0.19
CA PRO A 132 25.76 -2.00 0.48
C PRO A 132 24.74 -1.07 1.14
N LEU A 133 24.96 -0.72 2.41
CA LEU A 133 24.01 0.10 3.18
C LEU A 133 23.73 1.44 2.49
N ARG A 134 24.74 1.99 1.81
CA ARG A 134 24.63 3.21 1.02
C ARG A 134 23.66 3.08 -0.16
N GLU A 135 23.58 1.92 -0.81
CA GLU A 135 22.63 1.73 -1.91
C GLU A 135 21.20 1.50 -1.39
N ALA A 136 21.06 0.93 -0.19
CA ALA A 136 19.78 0.52 0.38
C ALA A 136 18.81 1.69 0.67
N TRP A 137 19.35 2.88 0.98
CA TRP A 137 18.58 4.08 1.32
C TRP A 137 18.64 5.19 0.26
N GLU A 138 19.50 5.07 -0.76
CA GLU A 138 19.59 6.04 -1.87
C GLU A 138 18.57 5.72 -2.98
N GLY A 139 18.12 4.47 -3.08
CA GLY A 139 17.16 4.04 -4.09
C GLY A 139 15.70 4.26 -3.69
N GLU A 140 14.89 4.69 -4.65
CA GLU A 140 13.43 4.65 -4.54
C GLU A 140 12.90 3.31 -5.08
N LYS A 141 11.95 2.71 -4.38
CA LYS A 141 11.24 1.53 -4.86
C LYS A 141 9.97 2.00 -5.56
N ALA A 142 9.82 1.69 -6.85
CA ALA A 142 8.60 2.00 -7.57
C ALA A 142 7.42 1.14 -7.08
N LEU A 143 6.19 1.64 -7.24
CA LEU A 143 5.01 0.79 -7.16
C LEU A 143 5.00 -0.22 -8.30
N ASP A 144 4.34 -1.35 -8.08
CA ASP A 144 4.13 -2.33 -9.14
C ASP A 144 2.94 -1.89 -10.02
N GLU A 145 3.27 -1.27 -11.16
CA GLU A 145 2.31 -0.78 -12.15
C GLU A 145 1.39 -1.87 -12.69
N ASP A 146 1.87 -3.12 -12.77
CA ASP A 146 1.05 -4.22 -13.26
C ASP A 146 -0.04 -4.60 -12.23
N LEU A 147 0.27 -4.47 -10.93
CA LEU A 147 -0.75 -4.64 -9.88
C LEU A 147 -1.78 -3.51 -9.87
N ILE A 148 -1.37 -2.26 -10.16
CA ILE A 148 -2.32 -1.13 -10.28
C ILE A 148 -3.31 -1.41 -11.41
N ARG A 149 -2.80 -1.75 -12.61
CA ARG A 149 -3.65 -2.09 -13.76
C ARG A 149 -4.55 -3.29 -13.47
N LEU A 150 -4.06 -4.26 -12.71
CA LEU A 150 -4.84 -5.43 -12.31
C LEU A 150 -6.02 -5.01 -11.43
N ILE A 151 -5.81 -4.13 -10.44
CA ILE A 151 -6.90 -3.58 -9.61
C ILE A 151 -7.94 -2.90 -10.50
N GLU A 152 -7.54 -1.99 -11.40
CA GLU A 152 -8.47 -1.31 -12.31
C GLU A 152 -9.28 -2.28 -13.18
N THR A 153 -8.63 -3.36 -13.64
CA THR A 153 -9.27 -4.39 -14.47
C THR A 153 -10.29 -5.22 -13.68
N LEU A 154 -9.95 -5.62 -12.45
CA LEU A 154 -10.80 -6.44 -11.59
C LEU A 154 -11.97 -5.64 -10.99
N SER A 155 -11.81 -4.33 -10.88
CA SER A 155 -12.77 -3.41 -10.28
C SER A 155 -13.91 -3.00 -11.21
N TYR A 156 -13.85 -3.41 -12.50
CA TYR A 156 -14.85 -3.07 -13.51
C TYR A 156 -16.21 -3.72 -13.29
#